data_AF-A0A7X2JDE3-F1
#
_entry.id   AF-A0A7X2JDE3-F1
#
_cell.length_a   1.000
_cell.length_b   1.000
_cell.length_c   1.000
_cell.angle_alpha   90.00
_cell.angle_beta   90.00
_cell.angle_gamma   90.00
#
_symmetry.space_group_name_H-M   'P 1'
#
loop_
_entity.id
_entity.type
_entity.pdbx_description
1 polymer ?
#
loop_
_entity_poly.entity_id
_entity_poly.type
_entity_poly.pdbx_seq_one_letter_code
_entity_poly.pdbx_strand_id
1 'polypeptide(L)'
;MDKLVFNDIFDTLYEMEYGQVYDDRQSPGKVPAALYESVITSWLPISAEKLQQMPGYHEEEKSYDWTAVGLWNTSHQSQQEPEVVEVRHEPGGTVTLVVDAVYILEGQDAAFTHEVTMKPDESGHMKYVSNHILEAGKDRIPDYIPRMDYK
;
A
#
# COMPACT_ATOMS: atom_id res chain seq x y z
N MET A 1 10.04 -5.66 2.11
CA MET A 1 9.05 -5.07 3.04
C MET A 1 9.65 -3.95 3.88
N ASP A 2 10.96 -3.93 4.09
CA ASP A 2 11.69 -2.98 4.98
C ASP A 2 11.76 -1.52 4.49
N LYS A 3 11.03 -1.16 3.43
CA LYS A 3 10.94 0.21 2.89
C LYS A 3 9.49 0.68 2.69
N LEU A 4 8.51 -0.13 3.06
CA LEU A 4 7.10 0.24 2.93
C LEU A 4 6.73 1.15 4.11
N VAL A 5 6.25 2.34 3.82
CA VAL A 5 5.68 3.21 4.85
C VAL A 5 4.20 2.87 4.95
N PHE A 6 3.83 2.13 6.00
CA PHE A 6 2.44 1.69 6.19
C PHE A 6 1.44 2.84 6.31
N ASN A 7 1.93 4.01 6.75
CA ASN A 7 1.13 5.23 6.78
C ASN A 7 0.56 5.59 5.41
N ASP A 8 1.37 5.36 4.38
CA ASP A 8 1.09 5.78 3.02
C ASP A 8 0.12 4.86 2.28
N ILE A 9 -0.27 3.77 2.92
CA ILE A 9 -1.22 2.79 2.36
C ILE A 9 -2.41 2.56 3.28
N PHE A 10 -2.38 3.05 4.52
CA PHE A 10 -3.43 2.79 5.51
C PHE A 10 -4.80 3.28 5.04
N ASP A 11 -4.90 4.48 4.48
CA ASP A 11 -6.16 5.06 4.02
C ASP A 11 -6.76 4.31 2.84
N THR A 12 -5.94 3.94 1.86
CA THR A 12 -6.36 3.08 0.74
C THR A 12 -6.89 1.74 1.26
N LEU A 13 -6.15 1.09 2.17
CA LEU A 13 -6.57 -0.19 2.74
C LEU A 13 -7.80 -0.07 3.63
N TYR A 14 -7.93 1.03 4.37
CA TYR A 14 -9.10 1.33 5.18
C TYR A 14 -10.34 1.52 4.30
N GLU A 15 -10.23 2.25 3.19
CA GLU A 15 -11.33 2.44 2.25
C GLU A 15 -11.72 1.13 1.56
N MET A 16 -10.74 0.28 1.22
CA MET A 16 -11.02 -1.06 0.69
C MET A 16 -11.74 -1.95 1.72
N GLU A 17 -11.38 -1.86 3.00
CA GLU A 17 -11.97 -2.66 4.09
C GLU A 17 -13.39 -2.20 4.45
N TYR A 18 -13.61 -0.88 4.53
CA TYR A 18 -14.85 -0.30 5.09
C TYR A 18 -15.74 0.42 4.07
N GLY A 19 -15.30 0.58 2.83
CA GLY A 19 -16.04 1.26 1.76
C GLY A 19 -16.21 2.76 1.96
N GLN A 20 -15.39 3.38 2.82
CA GLN A 20 -15.43 4.82 3.09
C GLN A 20 -14.04 5.34 3.48
N VAL A 21 -13.80 6.62 3.24
CA VAL A 21 -12.55 7.30 3.62
C VAL A 21 -12.44 7.41 5.14
N TYR A 22 -11.23 7.21 5.67
CA TYR A 22 -10.97 7.41 7.09
C TYR A 22 -11.17 8.87 7.50
N ASP A 23 -11.95 9.09 8.56
CA ASP A 23 -12.27 10.41 9.10
C ASP A 23 -11.48 10.69 10.38
N ASP A 24 -10.45 11.53 10.28
CA ASP A 24 -9.59 11.90 11.40
C ASP A 24 -10.09 13.12 12.19
N ARG A 25 -11.29 13.66 11.91
CA ARG A 25 -11.82 14.83 12.63
C ARG A 25 -11.87 14.64 14.15
N GLN A 26 -12.04 13.40 14.60
CA GLN A 26 -12.06 13.05 16.03
C GLN A 26 -10.67 12.91 16.65
N SER A 27 -9.65 12.64 15.85
CA SER A 27 -8.27 12.45 16.29
C SER A 27 -7.30 12.92 15.20
N PRO A 28 -7.19 14.25 14.96
CA PRO A 28 -6.39 14.77 13.86
C PRO A 28 -4.94 14.33 13.98
N GLY A 29 -4.37 13.83 12.89
CA GLY A 29 -2.97 13.42 12.88
C GLY A 29 -2.70 12.02 13.44
N LYS A 30 -3.72 11.25 13.85
CA LYS A 30 -3.54 9.95 14.52
C LYS A 30 -4.61 8.92 14.14
N VAL A 31 -4.25 7.65 14.23
CA VAL A 31 -5.18 6.51 14.09
C VAL A 31 -5.08 5.63 15.35
N PRO A 32 -6.20 5.19 15.94
CA PRO A 32 -6.17 4.22 17.04
C PRO A 32 -5.44 2.93 16.66
N ALA A 33 -4.53 2.45 17.51
CA ALA A 33 -3.64 1.34 17.20
C ALA A 33 -4.38 0.06 16.81
N ALA A 34 -5.44 -0.28 17.55
CA ALA A 34 -6.25 -1.47 17.25
C ALA A 34 -6.86 -1.44 15.84
N LEU A 35 -7.30 -0.26 15.38
CA LEU A 35 -7.86 -0.07 14.04
C LEU A 35 -6.76 -0.13 12.97
N TYR A 36 -5.65 0.56 13.22
CA TYR A 36 -4.52 0.58 12.30
C TYR A 36 -3.95 -0.82 12.08
N GLU A 37 -3.69 -1.55 13.16
CA GLU A 37 -3.17 -2.91 13.13
C GLU A 37 -4.16 -3.87 12.47
N SER A 38 -5.47 -3.77 12.75
CA SER A 38 -6.46 -4.65 12.11
C SER A 38 -6.48 -4.46 10.59
N VAL A 39 -6.48 -3.21 10.12
CA VAL A 39 -6.46 -2.92 8.67
C VAL A 39 -5.17 -3.42 8.03
N ILE A 40 -4.00 -3.04 8.56
CA ILE A 40 -2.73 -3.41 7.93
C ILE A 40 -2.52 -4.93 7.90
N THR A 41 -2.83 -5.64 9.00
CA THR A 41 -2.60 -7.10 9.10
C THR A 41 -3.60 -7.95 8.31
N SER A 42 -4.77 -7.39 7.95
CA SER A 42 -5.69 -8.01 7.00
C SER A 42 -5.07 -8.15 5.60
N TRP A 43 -4.33 -7.14 5.15
CA TRP A 43 -3.83 -7.05 3.77
C TRP A 43 -2.33 -7.38 3.63
N LEU A 44 -1.55 -7.26 4.70
CA LEU A 44 -0.10 -7.46 4.69
C LEU A 44 0.32 -8.53 5.71
N PRO A 45 1.30 -9.39 5.37
CA PRO A 45 1.78 -10.47 6.23
C PRO A 45 2.76 -9.93 7.29
N ILE A 46 2.31 -8.97 8.09
CA ILE A 46 3.02 -8.38 9.22
C ILE A 46 2.19 -8.59 10.49
N SER A 47 2.84 -8.69 11.65
CA SER A 47 2.13 -8.81 12.94
C SER A 47 1.96 -7.44 13.60
N ALA A 48 0.97 -7.32 14.47
CA ALA A 48 0.76 -6.11 15.27
C ALA A 48 2.00 -5.77 16.12
N GLU A 49 2.66 -6.76 16.71
CA GLU A 49 3.88 -6.55 17.50
C GLU A 49 5.03 -5.97 16.67
N LYS A 50 5.11 -6.37 15.38
CA LYS A 50 6.10 -5.81 14.46
C LYS A 50 5.74 -4.40 14.01
N LEU A 51 4.44 -4.09 13.86
CA LEU A 51 3.97 -2.72 13.57
C LEU A 51 4.27 -1.78 14.74
N GLN A 52 4.10 -2.22 15.98
CA GLN A 52 4.40 -1.43 17.18
C GLN A 52 5.89 -1.12 17.35
N GLN A 53 6.78 -1.87 16.69
CA GLN A 53 8.22 -1.58 16.65
C GLN A 53 8.59 -0.56 15.57
N MET A 54 7.65 -0.18 14.70
CA MET A 54 7.91 0.78 13.64
C MET A 54 7.78 2.21 14.15
N PRO A 55 8.50 3.16 13.52
CA PRO A 55 8.33 4.56 13.83
C PRO A 55 6.88 5.04 13.64
N GLY A 56 6.46 5.99 14.47
CA GLY A 56 5.11 6.56 14.47
C GLY A 56 4.12 5.89 15.42
N TYR A 57 4.47 4.75 16.05
CA TYR A 57 3.65 4.17 17.12
C TYR A 57 3.88 4.88 18.47
N HIS A 58 2.78 5.24 19.15
CA HIS A 58 2.76 5.88 20.47
C HIS A 58 2.12 4.94 21.50
N GLU A 59 2.95 4.35 22.37
CA GLU A 59 2.51 3.34 23.35
C GLU A 59 1.51 3.90 24.39
N GLU A 60 1.78 5.09 24.93
CA GLU A 60 0.94 5.71 25.97
C GLU A 60 -0.48 6.00 25.47
N GLU A 61 -0.58 6.47 24.23
CA GLU A 61 -1.83 6.88 23.59
C GLU A 61 -2.51 5.73 22.83
N LYS A 62 -1.79 4.63 22.59
CA LYS A 62 -2.21 3.51 21.75
C LYS A 62 -2.68 3.98 20.38
N SER A 63 -1.83 4.74 19.70
CA SER A 63 -2.12 5.28 18.37
C SER A 63 -0.89 5.28 17.47
N TYR A 64 -1.12 5.36 16.17
CA TYR A 64 -0.10 5.64 15.18
C TYR A 64 -0.25 7.07 14.67
N ASP A 65 0.86 7.77 14.43
CA ASP A 65 0.87 9.00 13.64
C ASP A 65 0.24 8.71 12.27
N TRP A 66 -0.58 9.61 11.76
CA TRP A 66 -1.19 9.48 10.43
C TRP A 66 -1.64 10.82 9.88
N THR A 67 -1.45 11.02 8.58
CA THR A 67 -1.90 12.24 7.91
C THR A 67 -2.70 11.90 6.66
N ALA A 68 -3.89 12.50 6.56
CA ALA A 68 -4.71 12.42 5.36
C ALA A 68 -3.96 12.98 4.14
N VAL A 69 -4.19 12.39 2.97
CA VAL A 69 -3.71 12.98 1.72
C VAL A 69 -4.40 14.32 1.51
N GLY A 70 -3.59 15.36 1.34
CA GLY A 70 -4.00 16.74 1.11
C GLY A 70 -3.06 17.43 0.14
N LEU A 71 -3.34 18.70 -0.14
CA LEU A 71 -2.62 19.48 -1.16
C LEU A 71 -1.10 19.57 -0.90
N TRP A 72 -0.67 19.47 0.35
CA TRP A 72 0.72 19.72 0.77
C TRP A 72 1.57 18.46 0.95
N ASN A 73 0.96 17.27 0.90
CA ASN A 73 1.65 15.99 1.07
C ASN A 73 1.30 14.99 -0.06
N THR A 74 0.57 15.42 -1.08
CA THR A 74 0.29 14.61 -2.28
C THR A 74 1.45 14.70 -3.26
N SER A 75 1.88 13.55 -3.78
CA SER A 75 2.79 13.49 -4.92
C SER A 75 1.97 13.73 -6.19
N HIS A 76 2.32 14.75 -6.98
CA HIS A 76 1.70 15.03 -8.27
C HIS A 76 2.19 14.03 -9.34
N GLN A 77 1.91 12.75 -9.14
CA GLN A 77 2.16 11.71 -10.13
C GLN A 77 0.88 11.51 -10.96
N SER A 78 1.05 11.31 -12.27
CA SER A 78 -0.04 10.85 -13.12
C SER A 78 -0.61 9.58 -12.51
N GLN A 79 -1.93 9.49 -12.34
CA GLN A 79 -2.55 8.27 -11.84
C GLN A 79 -2.36 7.17 -12.89
N GLN A 80 -1.73 6.08 -12.47
CA GLN A 80 -1.59 4.88 -13.29
C GLN A 80 -2.88 4.08 -13.21
N GLU A 81 -3.34 3.59 -14.35
CA GLU A 81 -4.40 2.59 -14.39
C GLU A 81 -3.75 1.21 -14.52
N PRO A 82 -3.95 0.30 -13.54
CA PRO A 82 -3.37 -1.03 -13.61
C PRO A 82 -4.19 -1.93 -14.55
N GLU A 83 -3.52 -2.59 -15.48
CA GLU A 83 -4.13 -3.61 -16.35
C GLU A 83 -3.46 -4.98 -16.09
N VAL A 84 -4.25 -5.97 -15.68
CA VAL A 84 -3.74 -7.34 -15.51
C VAL A 84 -3.70 -8.03 -16.86
N VAL A 85 -2.49 -8.31 -17.36
CA VAL A 85 -2.28 -8.94 -18.67
C VAL A 85 -2.00 -10.44 -18.57
N GLU A 86 -1.58 -10.92 -17.41
CA GLU A 86 -1.37 -12.35 -17.15
C GLU A 86 -1.64 -12.69 -15.69
N VAL A 87 -2.17 -13.90 -15.44
CA VAL A 87 -2.35 -14.48 -14.11
C VAL A 87 -1.64 -15.83 -14.06
N ARG A 88 -0.72 -15.97 -13.09
CA ARG A 88 0.03 -17.21 -12.84
C ARG A 88 -0.34 -17.77 -11.48
N HIS A 89 -0.65 -19.06 -11.42
CA HIS A 89 -0.90 -19.79 -10.18
C HIS A 89 0.36 -20.55 -9.78
N GLU A 90 0.93 -20.20 -8.63
CA GLU A 90 2.22 -20.75 -8.19
C GLU A 90 2.05 -22.01 -7.31
N PRO A 91 3.00 -22.95 -7.36
CA PRO A 91 3.09 -24.02 -6.38
C PRO A 91 3.26 -23.43 -4.97
N GLY A 92 2.30 -23.65 -4.08
CA GLY A 92 2.27 -23.06 -2.74
C GLY A 92 1.06 -22.14 -2.48
N GLY A 93 0.18 -21.98 -3.48
CA GLY A 93 -1.11 -21.32 -3.34
C GLY A 93 -1.06 -19.80 -3.45
N THR A 94 0.08 -19.23 -3.84
CA THR A 94 0.18 -17.82 -4.22
C THR A 94 -0.25 -17.62 -5.67
N VAL A 95 -0.67 -16.40 -5.98
CA VAL A 95 -1.02 -15.96 -7.34
C VAL A 95 -0.12 -14.79 -7.70
N THR A 96 0.52 -14.86 -8.86
CA THR A 96 1.32 -13.77 -9.41
C THR A 96 0.54 -13.13 -10.55
N LEU A 97 0.31 -11.82 -10.45
CA LEU A 97 -0.29 -11.01 -11.49
C LEU A 97 0.83 -10.30 -12.25
N VAL A 98 0.81 -10.41 -13.58
CA VAL A 98 1.61 -9.52 -14.43
C VAL A 98 0.73 -8.33 -14.77
N VAL A 99 1.17 -7.15 -14.37
CA VAL A 99 0.40 -5.92 -14.44
C VAL A 99 1.16 -4.90 -15.27
N ASP A 100 0.49 -4.33 -16.26
CA ASP A 100 0.95 -3.15 -16.97
C ASP A 100 0.42 -1.90 -16.28
N ALA A 101 1.32 -0.99 -15.91
CA ALA A 101 0.96 0.32 -15.40
C ALA A 101 0.77 1.27 -16.60
N VAL A 102 -0.46 1.69 -16.87
CA VAL A 102 -0.81 2.51 -18.03
C VAL A 102 -0.92 3.97 -17.62
N TYR A 103 -0.23 4.87 -18.34
CA TYR A 103 -0.41 6.32 -18.20
C TYR A 103 -1.30 6.84 -19.32
N ILE A 104 -2.61 6.89 -19.08
CA ILE A 104 -3.60 7.33 -20.08
C ILE A 104 -3.26 8.71 -20.64
N LEU A 105 -2.87 9.65 -19.77
CA LEU A 105 -2.55 11.03 -20.16
C LEU A 105 -1.27 11.16 -20.99
N GLU A 106 -0.36 10.20 -20.89
CA GLU A 106 0.91 10.20 -21.63
C GLU A 106 0.83 9.39 -22.93
N GLY A 107 -0.32 8.74 -23.21
CA GLY A 107 -0.51 7.92 -24.40
C GLY A 107 0.41 6.70 -24.46
N GLN A 108 0.83 6.19 -23.29
CA GLN A 108 1.69 5.01 -23.19
C GLN A 108 0.85 3.80 -22.77
N ASP A 109 0.78 2.80 -23.66
CA ASP A 109 0.05 1.55 -23.44
C ASP A 109 0.65 0.69 -22.31
N ALA A 110 1.93 0.87 -21.98
CA ALA A 110 2.58 0.31 -20.79
C ALA A 110 3.79 1.17 -20.40
N ALA A 111 3.70 1.90 -19.28
CA ALA A 111 4.79 2.70 -18.75
C ALA A 111 5.91 1.83 -18.18
N PHE A 112 5.50 0.80 -17.43
CA PHE A 112 6.31 -0.33 -16.98
C PHE A 112 5.39 -1.52 -16.71
N THR A 113 5.99 -2.71 -16.68
CA THR A 113 5.32 -3.95 -16.29
C THR A 113 5.90 -4.43 -14.97
N HIS A 114 5.06 -4.93 -14.07
CA HIS A 114 5.51 -5.51 -12.81
C HIS A 114 4.76 -6.78 -12.44
N GLU A 115 5.43 -7.63 -11.67
CA GLU A 115 4.88 -8.86 -11.13
C GLU A 115 4.51 -8.63 -9.67
N VAL A 116 3.21 -8.73 -9.36
CA VAL A 116 2.70 -8.64 -7.99
C VAL A 116 2.28 -10.03 -7.55
N THR A 117 2.94 -10.54 -6.52
CA THR A 117 2.59 -11.82 -5.91
C THR A 117 1.73 -11.58 -4.68
N MET A 118 0.62 -12.31 -4.62
CA MET A 118 -0.35 -12.26 -3.52
C MET A 118 -0.67 -13.67 -3.03
N LYS A 119 -1.20 -13.77 -1.81
CA LYS A 119 -1.63 -15.02 -1.20
C LYS A 119 -3.08 -14.91 -0.72
N PRO A 120 -4.01 -15.71 -1.24
CA PRO A 120 -5.35 -15.80 -0.67
C PRO A 120 -5.29 -16.32 0.76
N ASP A 121 -6.12 -15.78 1.64
CA ASP A 121 -6.36 -16.32 2.98
C ASP A 121 -7.74 -17.00 3.07
N GLU A 122 -8.02 -17.59 4.23
CA GLU A 122 -9.25 -18.33 4.49
C GLU A 122 -10.51 -17.46 4.46
N SER A 123 -10.35 -16.14 4.62
CA SER A 123 -11.44 -15.14 4.55
C SER A 123 -11.69 -14.63 3.13
N GLY A 124 -10.91 -15.08 2.15
CA GLY A 124 -11.01 -14.63 0.77
C GLY A 124 -10.27 -13.32 0.49
N HIS A 125 -9.51 -12.80 1.45
CA HIS A 125 -8.63 -11.65 1.21
C HIS A 125 -7.37 -12.08 0.45
N MET A 126 -6.85 -11.18 -0.36
CA MET A 126 -5.59 -11.36 -1.07
C MET A 126 -4.49 -10.60 -0.33
N LYS A 127 -3.62 -11.32 0.37
CA LYS A 127 -2.49 -10.73 1.11
C LYS A 127 -1.33 -10.44 0.18
N TYR A 128 -0.78 -9.24 0.24
CA TYR A 128 0.41 -8.86 -0.51
C TYR A 128 1.64 -9.69 -0.07
N VAL A 129 2.42 -10.22 -1.01
CA VAL A 129 3.64 -10.96 -0.72
C VAL A 129 4.87 -10.21 -1.25
N SER A 130 4.87 -9.87 -2.54
CA SER A 130 6.01 -9.20 -3.18
C SER A 130 5.58 -8.43 -4.43
N ASN A 131 6.44 -7.50 -4.84
CA ASN A 131 6.34 -6.73 -6.07
C ASN A 131 7.72 -6.71 -6.75
N HIS A 132 7.75 -7.00 -8.05
CA HIS A 132 8.96 -6.96 -8.87
C HIS A 132 8.70 -6.21 -10.17
N ILE A 133 9.29 -5.02 -10.33
CA ILE A 133 9.25 -4.27 -11.59
C ILE A 133 10.20 -4.95 -12.58
N LEU A 134 9.70 -5.29 -13.77
CA LEU A 134 10.50 -5.84 -14.86
C LEU A 134 11.45 -4.74 -15.39
N GLU A 135 12.64 -5.11 -15.89
CA GLU A 135 13.72 -4.15 -16.20
C GLU A 135 13.29 -2.99 -17.12
N ALA A 136 12.32 -3.21 -18.00
CA ALA A 136 11.76 -2.18 -18.85
C ALA A 136 10.83 -1.23 -18.05
N GLY A 137 11.24 0.03 -17.91
CA GLY A 137 10.38 1.11 -17.40
C GLY A 137 10.76 1.64 -16.01
N LYS A 138 11.70 1.01 -15.30
CA LYS A 138 12.18 1.48 -13.99
C LYS A 138 12.70 2.93 -14.02
N ASP A 139 13.40 3.31 -15.09
CA ASP A 139 13.92 4.67 -15.27
C ASP A 139 12.83 5.75 -15.46
N ARG A 140 11.58 5.33 -15.69
CA ARG A 140 10.42 6.21 -15.85
C ARG A 140 9.59 6.32 -14.58
N ILE A 141 9.92 5.54 -13.55
CA ILE A 141 9.21 5.58 -12.28
C ILE A 141 9.88 6.66 -11.42
N PRO A 142 9.17 7.73 -11.07
CA PRO A 142 9.69 8.73 -10.14
C PRO A 142 10.04 8.08 -8.79
N ASP A 143 11.05 8.64 -8.12
CA ASP A 143 11.40 8.19 -6.78
C ASP A 143 10.20 8.29 -5.83
N TYR A 144 10.05 7.28 -4.98
CA TYR A 144 9.04 7.27 -3.94
C TYR A 144 9.41 8.29 -2.85
N ILE A 145 8.50 9.21 -2.58
CA ILE A 145 8.61 10.20 -1.51
C ILE A 145 7.57 9.81 -0.44
N PRO A 146 7.99 9.39 0.77
CA PRO A 146 7.06 9.02 1.81
C PRO A 146 6.31 10.25 2.34
N ARG A 147 5.03 10.10 2.72
CA ARG A 147 4.26 11.20 3.32
C ARG A 147 4.82 11.62 4.67
N MET A 148 5.37 10.66 5.40
CA MET A 148 5.95 10.84 6.72
C MET A 148 7.42 10.39 6.69
N ASP A 149 8.33 11.31 6.97
CA ASP A 149 9.75 11.01 7.16
C ASP A 149 10.02 10.77 8.65
N TYR A 150 10.05 9.50 9.02
CA TYR A 150 10.43 9.09 10.37
C TYR A 150 11.97 8.97 10.43
N LYS A 151 12.61 10.00 10.99
CA LYS A 151 14.07 10.04 11.19
C LYS A 151 14.56 9.08 12.27
#